data_AF-A0A7X9D8H8-F1
#
_entry.id   AF-A0A7X9D8H8-F1
#
_cell.length_a   1.000
_cell.length_b   1.000
_cell.length_c   1.000
_cell.angle_alpha   90.00
_cell.angle_beta   90.00
_cell.angle_gamma   90.00
#
_symmetry.space_group_name_H-M   'P 1'
#
loop_
_entity.id
_entity.type
_entity.pdbx_description
1 polymer ?
#
loop_
_entity_poly.entity_id
_entity_poly.type
_entity_poly.pdbx_seq_one_letter_code
_entity_poly.pdbx_strand_id
1 'polypeptide(L)'
;MFLEEADSDGLAQEDRTQTLIDSFFDRVGEEEKSDEAVCPNLGMEMISYDYLSYLESIEPNNTESENESDNNLLKHHDIIDRFIEKADSNASFSLSEDDASVNRDQKDYISDNEIEEDTFLTETLAKIYIKQKKYEQALTIIKRLSLNFPKKSAYFADQIQFLEHLIINEKNKKQS
;
A
#
# COMPACT_ATOMS: atom_id res chain seq x y z
N MET A 1 -54.27 29.27 2.33
CA MET A 1 -53.33 29.92 1.41
C MET A 1 -52.10 29.04 1.39
N PHE A 2 -51.96 28.28 0.30
CA PHE A 2 -50.82 27.42 0.00
C PHE A 2 -49.59 28.28 -0.33
N LEU A 3 -48.39 27.74 -0.11
CA LEU A 3 -47.11 27.99 -0.80
C LEU A 3 -46.05 27.21 0.01
N GLU A 4 -45.90 25.91 -0.28
CA GLU A 4 -44.92 25.30 -1.22
C GLU A 4 -43.57 25.03 -0.55
N GLU A 5 -43.42 23.76 -0.17
CA GLU A 5 -42.15 23.09 0.13
C GLU A 5 -41.29 23.11 -1.13
N ALA A 6 -40.12 23.76 -1.05
CA ALA A 6 -39.09 23.62 -2.07
C ALA A 6 -38.18 22.46 -1.67
N ASP A 7 -38.52 21.27 -2.20
CA ASP A 7 -37.58 20.15 -2.31
C ASP A 7 -36.41 20.60 -3.18
N SER A 8 -35.26 20.87 -2.55
CA SER A 8 -34.00 21.00 -3.29
C SER A 8 -33.50 19.60 -3.60
N ASP A 9 -33.84 19.10 -4.79
CA ASP A 9 -33.26 17.90 -5.37
C ASP A 9 -31.73 18.00 -5.39
N GLY A 10 -31.11 17.32 -4.44
CA GLY A 10 -29.69 17.05 -4.44
C GLY A 10 -29.40 16.04 -5.53
N LEU A 11 -29.08 16.52 -6.73
CA LEU A 11 -28.40 15.72 -7.75
C LEU A 11 -26.98 15.40 -7.26
N ALA A 12 -26.90 14.43 -6.35
CA ALA A 12 -25.68 13.67 -6.13
C ALA A 12 -25.40 12.94 -7.44
N GLN A 13 -24.48 13.48 -8.22
CA GLN A 13 -23.91 12.79 -9.36
C GLN A 13 -23.29 11.51 -8.79
N GLU A 14 -23.98 10.38 -8.93
CA GLU A 14 -23.47 9.08 -8.52
C GLU A 14 -22.07 8.93 -9.12
N ASP A 15 -21.08 8.72 -8.26
CA ASP A 15 -19.71 8.53 -8.69
C ASP A 15 -19.72 7.40 -9.72
N ARG A 16 -19.31 7.68 -10.96
CA ARG A 16 -19.28 6.72 -12.07
C ARG A 16 -18.65 5.37 -11.67
N THR A 17 -17.74 5.39 -10.71
CA THR A 17 -17.13 4.21 -10.11
C THR A 17 -18.13 3.34 -9.36
N GLN A 18 -19.06 3.92 -8.59
CA GLN A 18 -20.12 3.19 -7.87
C GLN A 18 -21.07 2.54 -8.86
N THR A 19 -21.50 3.26 -9.90
CA THR A 19 -22.36 2.68 -10.96
C THR A 19 -21.67 1.50 -11.68
N LEU A 20 -20.36 1.61 -11.92
CA LEU A 20 -19.58 0.51 -12.51
C LEU A 20 -19.45 -0.69 -11.56
N ILE A 21 -19.26 -0.44 -10.26
CA ILE A 21 -19.15 -1.49 -9.23
C ILE A 21 -20.49 -2.21 -9.04
N ASP A 22 -21.60 -1.48 -8.98
CA ASP A 22 -22.93 -2.08 -8.84
C ASP A 22 -23.30 -2.91 -10.08
N SER A 23 -23.03 -2.40 -11.29
CA SER A 23 -23.23 -3.15 -12.53
C SER A 23 -22.36 -4.42 -12.61
N PHE A 24 -21.20 -4.42 -11.95
CA PHE A 24 -20.33 -5.58 -11.85
C PHE A 24 -20.90 -6.62 -10.89
N PHE A 25 -21.38 -6.21 -9.71
CA PHE A 25 -21.99 -7.14 -8.75
C PHE A 25 -23.30 -7.75 -9.27
N ASP A 26 -24.11 -7.00 -10.00
CA ASP A 26 -25.31 -7.52 -10.65
C ASP A 26 -24.97 -8.59 -11.71
N ARG A 27 -23.83 -8.46 -12.39
CA ARG A 27 -23.38 -9.43 -13.39
C ARG A 27 -22.82 -10.71 -12.78
N VAL A 28 -22.20 -10.61 -11.61
CA VAL A 28 -21.61 -11.76 -10.89
C VAL A 28 -22.67 -12.49 -10.04
N GLY A 29 -23.70 -11.79 -9.58
CA GLY A 29 -24.76 -12.34 -8.71
C GLY A 29 -25.74 -13.31 -9.40
N GLU A 30 -25.72 -13.43 -10.72
CA GLU A 30 -26.64 -14.27 -11.48
C GLU A 30 -26.12 -15.71 -11.76
N GLU A 31 -24.93 -16.09 -11.27
CA GLU A 31 -24.37 -17.44 -11.48
C GLU A 31 -24.56 -18.44 -10.32
N GLU A 32 -25.38 -18.18 -9.30
CA GLU A 32 -25.56 -19.12 -8.18
C GLU A 32 -27.03 -19.44 -7.87
N LYS A 33 -27.63 -20.36 -8.64
CA LYS A 33 -28.71 -21.25 -8.17
C LYS A 33 -28.58 -22.66 -8.75
N SER A 34 -27.60 -23.40 -8.26
CA SER A 34 -27.74 -24.85 -8.10
C SER A 34 -27.03 -25.26 -6.82
N ASP A 35 -27.84 -25.71 -5.88
CA ASP A 35 -27.40 -26.27 -4.61
C ASP A 35 -26.46 -27.48 -4.82
N GLU A 36 -25.53 -27.62 -3.87
CA GLU A 36 -24.64 -28.78 -3.60
C GLU A 36 -23.24 -28.80 -4.26
N ALA A 37 -22.26 -28.17 -3.60
CA ALA A 37 -20.92 -28.74 -3.43
C ALA A 37 -20.14 -28.04 -2.31
N VAL A 38 -19.94 -28.76 -1.21
CA VAL A 38 -18.82 -28.52 -0.29
C VAL A 38 -17.53 -28.87 -1.02
N CYS A 39 -16.59 -27.92 -1.12
CA CYS A 39 -15.18 -28.23 -1.42
C CYS A 39 -14.27 -27.59 -0.36
N PRO A 40 -13.79 -28.38 0.62
CA PRO A 40 -12.73 -28.01 1.53
C PRO A 40 -11.39 -28.41 0.89
N ASN A 41 -10.89 -27.64 -0.08
CA ASN A 41 -9.46 -27.62 -0.47
C ASN A 41 -9.20 -26.49 -1.48
N LEU A 42 -8.41 -25.49 -1.11
CA LEU A 42 -8.10 -24.31 -1.93
C LEU A 42 -6.98 -24.60 -2.96
N GLY A 43 -7.06 -25.70 -3.71
CA GLY A 43 -5.98 -26.16 -4.59
C GLY A 43 -6.48 -26.59 -5.96
N MET A 44 -5.88 -26.01 -7.01
CA MET A 44 -5.89 -26.48 -8.40
C MET A 44 -7.07 -26.10 -9.31
N GLU A 45 -8.33 -26.10 -8.87
CA GLU A 45 -9.48 -26.00 -9.80
C GLU A 45 -9.86 -24.58 -10.29
N MET A 46 -9.23 -23.53 -9.77
CA MET A 46 -9.53 -22.13 -10.13
C MET A 46 -8.56 -21.55 -11.17
N ILE A 47 -7.61 -22.36 -11.63
CA ILE A 47 -6.59 -21.95 -12.58
C ILE A 47 -7.13 -22.11 -14.00
N SER A 48 -7.07 -21.03 -14.80
CA SER A 48 -7.47 -21.10 -16.20
C SER A 48 -6.61 -22.10 -16.97
N TYR A 49 -7.22 -22.84 -17.90
CA TYR A 49 -6.53 -23.81 -18.75
C TYR A 49 -5.32 -23.20 -19.46
N ASP A 50 -5.45 -21.94 -19.91
CA ASP A 50 -4.37 -21.17 -20.54
C ASP A 50 -3.14 -21.04 -19.63
N TYR A 51 -3.34 -20.84 -18.32
CA TYR A 51 -2.23 -20.73 -17.36
C TYR A 51 -1.60 -22.08 -17.04
N LEU A 52 -2.39 -23.16 -16.94
CA LEU A 52 -1.84 -24.53 -16.79
C LEU A 52 -0.96 -24.91 -17.98
N SER A 53 -1.42 -24.62 -19.20
CA SER A 53 -0.66 -24.87 -20.43
C SER A 53 0.64 -24.06 -20.49
N TYR A 54 0.60 -22.79 -20.05
CA TYR A 54 1.81 -21.98 -19.92
C TYR A 54 2.77 -22.54 -18.88
N LEU A 55 2.29 -22.98 -17.70
CA LEU A 55 3.13 -23.59 -16.66
C LEU A 55 3.82 -24.87 -17.15
N GLU A 56 3.10 -25.73 -17.86
CA GLU A 56 3.67 -26.95 -18.45
C GLU A 56 4.72 -26.63 -19.52
N SER A 57 4.57 -25.52 -20.26
CA SER A 57 5.56 -25.08 -21.26
C SER A 57 6.86 -24.52 -20.65
N ILE A 58 6.80 -24.02 -19.41
CA ILE A 58 7.96 -23.47 -18.70
C ILE A 58 8.59 -24.46 -17.73
N GLU A 59 7.91 -25.58 -17.41
CA GLU A 59 8.52 -26.63 -16.61
C GLU A 59 9.76 -27.16 -17.37
N PRO A 60 10.97 -26.97 -16.81
CA PRO A 60 12.17 -27.49 -17.43
C PRO A 60 12.14 -29.00 -17.24
N ASN A 61 11.62 -29.71 -18.24
CA ASN A 61 11.84 -31.13 -18.37
C ASN A 61 13.35 -31.38 -18.32
N ASN A 62 13.75 -32.15 -17.32
CA ASN A 62 15.11 -32.60 -17.06
C ASN A 62 15.50 -33.65 -18.13
N THR A 63 15.45 -33.25 -19.39
CA THR A 63 15.92 -33.99 -20.55
C THR A 63 17.11 -33.24 -21.12
N GLU A 64 18.28 -33.79 -20.85
CA GLU A 64 19.53 -33.45 -21.51
C GLU A 64 19.33 -33.40 -23.03
N SER A 65 19.48 -32.22 -23.62
CA SER A 65 19.77 -32.07 -25.04
C SER A 65 20.60 -30.82 -25.24
N GLU A 66 21.73 -31.08 -25.86
CA GLU A 66 22.89 -30.24 -26.05
C GLU A 66 22.62 -29.03 -26.96
N ASN A 67 23.26 -27.91 -26.63
CA ASN A 67 23.81 -26.92 -27.56
C ASN A 67 22.98 -26.57 -28.81
N GLU A 68 22.00 -25.68 -28.64
CA GLU A 68 21.67 -24.68 -29.67
C GLU A 68 21.82 -23.29 -29.05
N SER A 69 23.01 -22.72 -29.21
CA SER A 69 23.18 -21.27 -29.17
C SER A 69 22.37 -20.72 -30.34
N ASP A 70 21.18 -20.17 -30.10
CA ASP A 70 20.59 -19.14 -30.95
C ASP A 70 19.37 -18.43 -30.30
N ASN A 71 19.63 -17.20 -29.85
CA ASN A 71 18.83 -16.01 -30.17
C ASN A 71 17.36 -15.90 -29.71
N ASN A 72 16.99 -16.45 -28.56
CA ASN A 72 15.89 -15.87 -27.77
C ASN A 72 16.42 -15.25 -26.47
N LEU A 73 17.57 -14.60 -26.60
CA LEU A 73 18.12 -13.77 -25.55
C LEU A 73 17.18 -12.57 -25.40
N LEU A 74 16.49 -12.47 -24.26
CA LEU A 74 15.72 -11.28 -23.90
C LEU A 74 16.59 -10.04 -24.16
N LYS A 75 15.99 -8.94 -24.63
CA LYS A 75 16.67 -7.70 -25.08
C LYS A 75 17.69 -7.11 -24.08
N HIS A 76 17.75 -7.64 -22.86
CA HIS A 76 18.54 -7.16 -21.74
C HIS A 76 19.30 -8.25 -20.97
N HIS A 77 19.47 -9.45 -21.52
CA HIS A 77 20.23 -10.51 -20.83
C HIS A 77 21.68 -10.11 -20.55
N ASP A 78 22.33 -9.41 -21.49
CA ASP A 78 23.68 -8.87 -21.29
C ASP A 78 23.81 -7.97 -20.04
N ILE A 79 22.72 -7.31 -19.62
CA ILE A 79 22.69 -6.48 -18.41
C ILE A 79 22.69 -7.37 -17.17
N ILE A 80 21.96 -8.48 -17.22
CA ILE A 80 21.86 -9.46 -16.14
C ILE A 80 23.21 -10.16 -15.96
N ASP A 81 23.85 -10.59 -17.05
CA ASP A 81 25.17 -11.25 -16.99
C ASP A 81 26.23 -10.32 -16.42
N ARG A 82 26.28 -9.07 -16.89
CA ARG A 82 27.18 -8.03 -16.35
C ARG A 82 26.90 -7.73 -14.88
N PHE A 83 25.64 -7.80 -14.45
CA PHE A 83 25.27 -7.58 -13.05
C PHE A 83 25.75 -8.73 -12.16
N ILE A 84 25.56 -9.98 -12.59
CA ILE A 84 25.99 -11.17 -11.85
C ILE A 84 27.52 -11.20 -11.75
N GLU A 85 28.24 -10.98 -12.86
CA GLU A 85 29.70 -10.90 -12.87
C GLU A 85 30.25 -9.81 -11.92
N LYS A 86 29.56 -8.68 -11.85
CA LYS A 86 29.90 -7.58 -10.94
C LYS A 86 29.56 -7.89 -9.48
N ALA A 87 28.54 -8.70 -9.21
CA ALA A 87 28.16 -9.12 -7.87
C ALA A 87 29.13 -10.17 -7.30
N ASP A 88 29.58 -11.13 -8.12
CA ASP A 88 30.47 -12.21 -7.70
C ASP A 88 31.92 -11.75 -7.48
N SER A 89 32.32 -10.65 -8.11
CA SER A 89 33.67 -10.06 -7.95
C SER A 89 33.90 -9.35 -6.60
N ASN A 90 33.04 -9.55 -5.59
CA ASN A 90 33.16 -8.99 -4.23
C ASN A 90 33.34 -7.46 -4.21
N ALA A 91 32.78 -6.75 -5.19
CA ALA A 91 32.41 -5.36 -5.00
C ALA A 91 31.24 -5.36 -4.01
N SER A 92 31.57 -5.42 -2.71
CA SER A 92 30.63 -5.09 -1.64
C SER A 92 29.80 -3.91 -2.13
N PHE A 93 28.48 -4.05 -2.19
CA PHE A 93 27.56 -2.93 -2.36
C PHE A 93 27.61 -2.03 -1.11
N SER A 94 28.80 -1.69 -0.63
CA SER A 94 29.00 -0.44 0.08
C SER A 94 28.73 0.63 -0.95
N LEU A 95 27.60 1.31 -0.81
CA LEU A 95 27.43 2.67 -1.29
C LEU A 95 28.72 3.41 -0.92
N SER A 96 29.64 3.58 -1.88
CA SER A 96 30.80 4.41 -1.68
C SER A 96 30.26 5.79 -1.36
N GLU A 97 30.62 6.30 -0.20
CA GLU A 97 30.19 7.61 0.32
C GLU A 97 30.43 8.75 -0.68
N ASP A 98 31.22 8.52 -1.72
CA ASP A 98 31.65 9.49 -2.71
C ASP A 98 30.74 9.63 -3.94
N ASP A 99 29.75 8.75 -4.15
CA ASP A 99 28.63 9.03 -5.08
C ASP A 99 27.48 9.80 -4.39
N ALA A 100 27.68 10.17 -3.12
CA ALA A 100 26.84 11.11 -2.37
C ALA A 100 27.28 12.57 -2.54
N SER A 101 27.63 12.98 -3.76
CA SER A 101 27.63 14.42 -4.10
C SER A 101 26.22 14.95 -4.44
N VAL A 102 25.18 14.14 -4.19
CA VAL A 102 23.85 14.67 -3.89
C VAL A 102 23.84 15.01 -2.39
N ASN A 103 24.15 16.27 -2.09
CA ASN A 103 23.96 16.97 -0.80
C ASN A 103 23.65 16.05 0.40
N ARG A 104 24.71 15.61 1.08
CA ARG A 104 24.63 14.81 2.31
C ARG A 104 24.32 15.66 3.57
N ASP A 105 23.52 16.71 3.40
CA ASP A 105 22.93 17.51 4.49
C ASP A 105 21.45 17.13 4.70
N GLN A 106 21.17 15.82 4.74
CA GLN A 106 19.84 15.33 5.12
C GLN A 106 19.94 14.17 6.11
N LYS A 107 20.79 14.36 7.12
CA LYS A 107 20.58 13.74 8.43
C LYS A 107 20.33 14.87 9.41
N ASP A 108 19.19 14.76 10.09
CA ASP A 108 18.87 15.49 11.31
C ASP A 108 18.43 16.95 11.18
N TYR A 109 17.46 17.24 10.31
CA TYR A 109 16.51 18.34 10.55
C TYR A 109 15.13 17.94 10.01
N ILE A 110 14.44 17.03 10.70
CA ILE A 110 13.06 17.40 11.04
C ILE A 110 13.25 18.28 12.26
N SER A 111 13.54 19.55 12.00
CA SER A 111 13.39 20.60 13.02
C SER A 111 12.03 20.37 13.65
N ASP A 112 11.93 20.40 14.97
CA ASP A 112 10.65 20.43 15.70
C ASP A 112 9.74 21.62 15.31
N ASN A 113 10.11 22.40 14.28
CA ASN A 113 9.46 23.62 13.82
C ASN A 113 8.98 23.62 12.36
N GLU A 114 9.20 22.58 11.55
CA GLU A 114 8.72 22.57 10.15
C GLU A 114 7.85 21.34 9.86
N ILE A 115 6.72 21.26 10.55
CA ILE A 115 5.51 20.81 9.88
C ILE A 115 4.86 22.11 9.36
N GLU A 116 5.49 22.87 8.48
CA GLU A 116 4.83 24.03 7.86
C GLU A 116 3.87 23.59 6.75
N GLU A 117 4.01 22.35 6.28
CA GLU A 117 3.21 21.79 5.22
C GLU A 117 2.01 21.01 5.76
N ASP A 118 0.92 21.73 6.06
CA ASP A 118 -0.42 21.14 6.29
C ASP A 118 -0.90 20.28 5.08
N THR A 119 -0.23 20.41 3.93
CA THR A 119 -0.55 19.76 2.66
C THR A 119 -0.43 18.23 2.66
N PHE A 120 0.28 17.60 3.61
CA PHE A 120 0.45 16.14 3.62
C PHE A 120 -0.02 15.42 4.90
N LEU A 121 -0.75 16.12 5.78
CA LEU A 121 -1.24 15.50 7.00
C LEU A 121 -2.46 14.59 6.72
N THR A 122 -2.31 13.30 7.02
CA THR A 122 -3.39 12.31 6.84
C THR A 122 -3.52 11.39 8.05
N GLU A 123 -4.70 10.81 8.25
CA GLU A 123 -4.95 9.84 9.31
C GLU A 123 -4.05 8.59 9.15
N THR A 124 -3.83 8.15 7.91
CA THR A 124 -2.93 7.03 7.59
C THR A 124 -1.50 7.33 8.03
N LEU A 125 -1.02 8.55 7.77
CA LEU A 125 0.31 8.97 8.22
C LEU A 125 0.40 8.92 9.75
N ALA A 126 -0.61 9.42 10.48
CA ALA A 126 -0.66 9.31 11.94
C ALA A 126 -0.64 7.84 12.41
N LYS A 127 -1.40 6.95 11.76
CA LYS A 127 -1.39 5.50 12.05
C LYS A 127 -0.01 4.87 11.86
N ILE A 128 0.74 5.29 10.84
CA ILE A 128 2.12 4.86 10.61
C ILE A 128 3.02 5.31 11.76
N TYR A 129 2.91 6.57 12.20
CA TYR A 129 3.69 7.07 13.35
C TYR A 129 3.37 6.34 14.67
N ILE A 130 2.10 5.99 14.90
CA ILE A 130 1.70 5.15 16.04
C ILE A 130 2.38 3.77 15.97
N LYS A 131 2.35 3.10 14.80
CA LYS A 131 3.03 1.82 14.60
C LYS A 131 4.54 1.90 14.84
N GLN A 132 5.14 3.04 14.49
CA GLN A 132 6.56 3.32 14.74
C GLN A 132 6.87 3.75 16.19
N LYS A 133 5.88 3.77 17.10
CA LYS A 133 5.99 4.27 18.49
C LYS A 133 6.38 5.75 18.61
N LYS A 134 6.22 6.52 17.54
CA LYS A 134 6.47 7.97 17.52
C LYS A 134 5.18 8.72 17.87
N TYR A 135 4.76 8.58 19.12
CA TYR A 135 3.43 9.04 19.56
C TYR A 135 3.29 10.57 19.59
N GLU A 136 4.34 11.30 19.95
CA GLU A 136 4.33 12.77 19.99
C GLU A 136 4.08 13.37 18.58
N GLN A 137 4.69 12.78 17.54
CA GLN A 137 4.48 13.19 16.15
C GLN A 137 3.06 12.83 15.67
N ALA A 138 2.58 11.64 15.98
CA ALA A 138 1.19 11.25 15.69
C ALA A 138 0.17 12.19 16.36
N LEU A 139 0.43 12.61 17.61
CA LEU A 139 -0.41 13.53 18.35
C LEU A 139 -0.53 14.90 17.65
N THR A 140 0.59 15.44 17.16
CA THR A 140 0.60 16.71 16.41
C THR A 140 -0.23 16.61 15.13
N ILE A 141 -0.09 15.52 14.37
CA ILE A 141 -0.85 15.28 13.14
C ILE A 141 -2.36 15.20 13.44
N ILE A 142 -2.75 14.42 14.44
CA ILE A 142 -4.16 14.26 14.82
C ILE A 142 -4.75 15.59 15.31
N LYS A 143 -4.02 16.38 16.09
CA LYS A 143 -4.46 17.72 16.53
C LYS A 143 -4.71 18.66 15.35
N ARG A 144 -3.82 18.67 14.36
CA ARG A 144 -4.02 19.49 13.14
C ARG A 144 -5.19 19.01 12.29
N LEU A 145 -5.33 17.71 12.09
CA LEU A 145 -6.49 17.14 11.42
C LEU A 145 -7.81 17.51 12.11
N SER A 146 -7.82 17.60 13.44
CA SER A 146 -9.02 18.02 14.19
C SER A 146 -9.47 19.46 13.86
N LEU A 147 -8.52 20.36 13.59
CA LEU A 147 -8.79 21.75 13.20
C LEU A 147 -9.39 21.81 11.79
N ASN A 148 -8.89 20.99 10.87
CA ASN A 148 -9.35 20.95 9.47
C ASN A 148 -10.69 20.21 9.28
N PHE A 149 -11.02 19.28 10.19
CA PHE A 149 -12.19 18.41 10.07
C PHE A 149 -13.10 18.44 11.31
N PRO A 150 -13.75 19.57 11.62
CA PRO A 150 -14.56 19.73 12.84
C PRO A 150 -15.77 18.77 12.90
N LYS A 151 -16.28 18.31 11.76
CA LYS A 151 -17.35 17.29 11.69
C LYS A 151 -16.99 15.99 12.41
N LYS A 152 -15.70 15.65 12.48
CA LYS A 152 -15.17 14.45 13.15
C LYS A 152 -14.54 14.78 14.52
N SER A 153 -14.92 15.91 15.14
CA SER A 153 -14.31 16.37 16.40
C SER A 153 -14.36 15.33 17.52
N ALA A 154 -15.50 14.63 17.71
CA ALA A 154 -15.62 13.56 18.71
C ALA A 154 -14.61 12.43 18.47
N TYR A 155 -14.46 11.98 17.21
CA TYR A 155 -13.49 10.96 16.84
C TYR A 155 -12.04 11.38 17.15
N PHE A 156 -11.68 12.63 16.82
CA PHE A 156 -10.33 13.11 17.12
C PHE A 156 -10.09 13.28 18.61
N ALA A 157 -11.10 13.63 19.41
CA ALA A 157 -10.97 13.70 20.86
C ALA A 157 -10.60 12.33 21.45
N ASP A 158 -11.26 11.27 21.00
CA ASP A 158 -10.96 9.90 21.44
C ASP A 158 -9.54 9.47 21.01
N GLN A 159 -9.14 9.78 19.78
CA GLN A 159 -7.80 9.48 19.27
C GLN A 159 -6.70 10.23 20.04
N ILE A 160 -6.94 11.49 20.42
CA ILE A 160 -6.01 12.29 21.23
C ILE A 160 -5.85 11.65 22.61
N GLN A 161 -6.95 11.30 23.29
CA GLN A 161 -6.90 10.65 24.61
C GLN A 161 -6.13 9.32 24.54
N PHE A 162 -6.41 8.50 23.51
CA PHE A 162 -5.70 7.25 23.29
C PHE A 162 -4.19 7.46 23.13
N LEU A 163 -3.78 8.43 22.31
CA LEU A 163 -2.37 8.79 22.11
C LEU A 163 -1.70 9.30 23.39
N GLU A 164 -2.38 10.12 24.20
CA GLU A 164 -1.88 10.58 25.49
C GLU A 164 -1.63 9.43 26.46
N HIS A 165 -2.55 8.48 26.54
CA HIS A 165 -2.36 7.25 27.33
C HIS A 165 -1.18 6.41 26.83
N LEU A 166 -0.98 6.30 25.51
CA LEU A 166 0.17 5.61 24.94
C LEU A 166 1.49 6.28 25.29
N ILE A 167 1.55 7.61 25.25
CA ILE A 167 2.73 8.40 25.62
C ILE A 167 3.08 8.17 27.09
N ILE A 168 2.10 8.24 27.99
CA ILE A 168 2.31 8.01 29.43
C ILE A 168 2.84 6.58 29.67
N ASN A 169 2.22 5.58 29.04
CA ASN A 169 2.64 4.19 29.16
C ASN A 169 4.08 3.97 28.64
N GLU A 170 4.42 4.57 27.50
CA GLU A 170 5.76 4.46 26.94
C GLU A 170 6.82 5.14 27.83
N LYS A 171 6.50 6.30 28.41
CA LYS A 171 7.37 7.00 29.36
C LYS A 171 7.61 6.16 30.62
N ASN A 172 6.57 5.51 31.15
CA ASN A 172 6.71 4.61 32.31
C ASN A 172 7.59 3.39 32.00
N LYS A 173 7.48 2.82 30.80
CA LYS A 173 8.30 1.67 30.36
C LYS A 173 9.79 2.03 30.19
N LYS A 174 10.11 3.26 29.79
CA LYS A 174 11.51 3.72 29.66
C LYS A 174 12.18 4.03 31.00
N GLN A 175 11.39 4.23 32.07
CA GLN A 175 11.88 4.59 33.40
C GLN A 175 12.01 3.39 34.36
N SER A 176 11.54 2.20 33.96
CA SER A 176 11.73 0.93 34.68
C SER A 176 12.83 0.09 34.03
#